data_AF-A0A368VXB8-F1
#
_entry.id   AF-A0A368VXB8-F1
#
_cell.length_a   1.000
_cell.length_b   1.000
_cell.length_c   1.000
_cell.angle_alpha   90.00
_cell.angle_beta   90.00
_cell.angle_gamma   90.00
#
_symmetry.space_group_name_H-M   'P 1'
#
loop_
_entity.id
_entity.type
_entity.pdbx_description
1 polymer ?
#
loop_
_entity_poly.entity_id
_entity_poly.type
_entity_poly.pdbx_seq_one_letter_code
_entity_poly.pdbx_strand_id
1 'polypeptide(L)'
;MKKYAVRGIISALLIGAGIWVGVQFASPLEAESNALTPGSVEDPVVTKSYVDEQLAKLSGGAVGGDTGTVADASLEVVAIPPGRTLMAGQGTEVIVRVGKAIAYSSDSNGISDLTDGAELKKGMAVPANHLILFPRGGRGILPDPSQKNGLTLLVRGSYTLQ
;
A
#
# COMPACT_ATOMS: atom_id res chain seq x y z
N MET A 1 41.35 60.05 -44.58
CA MET A 1 41.79 59.13 -43.49
C MET A 1 41.23 59.51 -42.11
N LYS A 2 41.29 60.79 -41.68
CA LYS A 2 40.80 61.22 -40.34
C LYS A 2 39.31 60.92 -40.04
N LYS A 3 38.39 61.05 -41.02
CA LYS A 3 36.95 60.81 -40.81
C LYS A 3 36.59 59.35 -40.51
N TYR A 4 37.33 58.39 -41.09
CA TYR A 4 37.11 56.97 -40.86
C TYR A 4 37.74 56.51 -39.53
N ALA A 5 38.88 57.11 -39.15
CA ALA A 5 39.49 56.88 -37.83
C ALA A 5 38.59 57.34 -36.68
N VAL A 6 37.98 58.53 -36.79
CA VAL A 6 37.02 59.03 -35.79
C VAL A 6 35.77 58.15 -35.69
N ARG A 7 35.25 57.67 -36.82
CA ARG A 7 34.12 56.73 -36.85
C ARG A 7 34.45 55.39 -36.18
N GLY A 8 35.66 54.87 -36.37
CA GLY A 8 36.11 53.63 -35.72
C GLY A 8 36.21 53.74 -34.19
N ILE A 9 36.67 54.89 -33.69
CA ILE A 9 36.77 55.14 -32.23
C ILE A 9 35.38 55.23 -31.59
N ILE A 10 34.43 55.92 -32.24
CA ILE A 10 33.05 56.04 -31.73
C ILE A 10 32.36 54.68 -31.70
N SER A 11 32.55 53.84 -32.73
CA SER A 11 31.97 52.49 -32.73
C SER A 11 32.59 51.59 -31.65
N ALA A 12 33.91 51.70 -31.41
CA ALA A 12 34.56 50.94 -30.33
C ALA A 12 34.04 51.35 -28.95
N LEU A 13 33.81 52.65 -28.72
CA LEU A 13 33.23 53.15 -27.47
C LEU A 13 31.78 52.71 -27.27
N LEU A 14 30.95 52.71 -28.32
CA LEU A 14 29.56 52.25 -28.22
C LEU A 14 29.46 50.75 -27.93
N ILE A 15 30.33 49.94 -28.53
CA ILE A 15 30.38 48.50 -28.26
C ILE A 15 30.88 48.24 -26.83
N GLY A 16 31.94 48.93 -26.40
CA GLY A 16 32.46 48.80 -25.04
C GLY A 16 31.44 49.21 -23.97
N ALA A 17 30.73 50.32 -24.19
CA ALA A 17 29.67 50.78 -23.30
C ALA A 17 28.48 49.80 -23.28
N GLY A 18 28.08 49.26 -24.43
CA GLY A 18 27.01 48.26 -24.52
C GLY A 18 27.33 46.98 -23.77
N ILE A 19 28.57 46.48 -23.90
CA ILE A 19 29.03 45.30 -23.15
C ILE A 19 29.09 45.60 -21.65
N TRP A 20 29.60 46.76 -21.25
CA TRP A 20 29.72 47.13 -19.84
C TRP A 20 28.35 47.28 -19.15
N VAL A 21 27.38 47.94 -19.82
CA VAL A 21 26.00 48.04 -19.33
C VAL A 21 25.33 46.66 -19.32
N GLY A 22 25.55 45.84 -20.36
CA GLY A 22 25.01 44.48 -20.42
C GLY A 22 25.52 43.59 -19.28
N VAL A 23 26.80 43.71 -18.90
CA VAL A 23 27.37 42.98 -17.76
C VAL A 23 26.85 43.51 -16.43
N GLN A 24 26.68 44.83 -16.28
CA GLN A 24 26.32 45.42 -14.99
C GLN A 24 24.81 45.32 -14.66
N PHE A 25 23.97 45.17 -15.69
CA PHE A 25 22.53 44.96 -15.58
C PHE A 25 22.08 43.55 -15.99
N ALA A 26 23.01 42.61 -16.20
CA ALA A 26 22.68 41.20 -16.32
C ALA A 26 22.22 40.71 -14.95
N SER A 27 20.91 40.56 -14.77
CA SER A 27 20.37 39.72 -13.69
C SER A 27 20.87 38.30 -13.92
N PRO A 28 21.66 37.69 -13.01
CA PRO A 28 21.88 36.26 -13.11
C PRO A 28 20.51 35.59 -13.03
N LEU A 29 20.17 34.82 -14.07
CA LEU A 29 19.09 33.84 -14.02
C LEU A 29 19.51 32.82 -12.97
N GLU A 30 19.05 32.98 -11.73
CA GLU A 30 19.20 31.94 -10.72
C GLU A 30 18.43 30.72 -11.23
N ALA A 31 19.16 29.63 -11.48
CA ALA A 31 18.54 28.35 -11.71
C ALA A 31 17.81 27.98 -10.40
N GLU A 32 16.47 27.98 -10.41
CA GLU A 32 15.67 27.44 -9.31
C GLU A 32 16.05 25.97 -9.09
N SER A 33 17.00 25.73 -8.20
CA SER A 33 17.28 24.40 -7.68
C SER A 33 16.21 24.08 -6.65
N ASN A 34 15.05 23.59 -7.09
CA ASN A 34 14.14 22.79 -6.26
C ASN A 34 14.76 21.42 -5.87
N ALA A 35 16.08 21.38 -5.74
CA ALA A 35 16.81 20.21 -5.29
C ALA A 35 16.62 20.15 -3.77
N LEU A 36 15.94 19.10 -3.31
CA LEU A 36 15.84 18.70 -1.91
C LEU A 36 17.27 18.61 -1.36
N THR A 37 17.70 19.71 -0.74
CA THR A 37 19.04 19.85 -0.19
C THR A 37 18.87 19.56 1.29
N PRO A 38 19.51 18.50 1.82
CA PRO A 38 19.34 18.12 3.22
C PRO A 38 19.63 19.31 4.14
N GLY A 39 18.64 19.66 4.96
CA GLY A 39 18.63 20.82 5.84
C GLY A 39 17.87 22.04 5.31
N SER A 40 17.26 21.98 4.13
CA SER A 40 16.37 23.03 3.64
C SER A 40 14.98 22.97 4.31
N VAL A 41 14.14 23.97 4.05
CA VAL A 41 12.76 23.97 4.56
C VAL A 41 11.91 22.89 3.87
N GLU A 42 12.25 22.52 2.64
CA GLU A 42 11.65 21.42 1.88
C GLU A 42 12.22 20.03 2.22
N ASP A 43 13.44 19.94 2.77
CA ASP A 43 14.07 18.67 3.21
C ASP A 43 14.84 18.86 4.53
N PRO A 44 14.15 18.94 5.68
CA PRO A 44 14.80 19.19 6.96
C PRO A 44 15.57 17.95 7.44
N VAL A 45 16.79 18.16 7.97
CA VAL A 45 17.53 17.07 8.63
C VAL A 45 16.85 16.76 9.97
N VAL A 46 16.37 15.52 10.10
CA VAL A 46 15.77 15.01 11.35
C VAL A 46 16.67 13.95 12.00
N THR A 47 16.54 13.82 13.33
CA THR A 47 17.31 12.83 14.10
C THR A 47 16.79 11.42 13.86
N LYS A 48 17.68 10.42 13.96
CA LYS A 48 17.30 9.01 13.82
C LYS A 48 16.15 8.63 14.74
N SER A 49 16.17 9.08 15.99
CA SER A 49 15.10 8.80 16.97
C SER A 49 13.74 9.34 16.54
N TYR A 50 13.68 10.50 15.86
CA TYR A 50 12.44 11.04 15.34
C TYR A 50 11.89 10.18 14.18
N VAL A 51 12.76 9.76 13.27
CA VAL A 51 12.38 8.85 12.17
C VAL A 51 11.93 7.50 12.71
N ASP A 52 12.68 6.94 13.66
CA ASP A 52 12.35 5.67 14.33
C ASP A 52 11.03 5.79 15.10
N GLU A 53 10.76 6.91 15.78
CA GLU A 53 9.50 7.19 16.47
C GLU A 53 8.32 7.29 15.49
N GLN A 54 8.49 7.99 14.38
CA GLN A 54 7.44 8.08 13.35
C GLN A 54 7.22 6.71 12.68
N LEU A 55 8.28 5.96 12.39
CA LEU A 55 8.16 4.61 11.85
C LEU A 55 7.50 3.65 12.86
N ALA A 56 7.78 3.81 14.15
CA ALA A 56 7.11 3.07 15.22
C ALA A 56 5.62 3.44 15.32
N LYS A 57 5.25 4.71 15.13
CA LYS A 57 3.84 5.16 15.04
C LYS A 57 3.14 4.58 13.81
N LEU A 58 3.84 4.45 12.68
CA LEU A 58 3.29 3.83 11.47
C LEU A 58 3.22 2.29 11.57
N SER A 59 4.21 1.64 12.18
CA SER A 59 4.28 0.17 12.31
C SER A 59 3.55 -0.36 13.54
N GLY A 60 3.20 0.51 14.50
CA GLY A 60 2.68 0.17 15.82
C GLY A 60 1.38 0.89 16.20
N GLY A 61 0.46 1.08 15.26
CA GLY A 61 -0.98 1.15 15.55
C GLY A 61 -1.58 2.48 16.02
N ALA A 62 -2.76 2.75 15.44
CA ALA A 62 -3.93 3.36 16.08
C ALA A 62 -3.73 4.67 16.85
N VAL A 63 -3.87 5.79 16.13
CA VAL A 63 -4.39 7.02 16.72
C VAL A 63 -5.90 6.85 16.90
N GLY A 64 -6.36 6.98 18.15
CA GLY A 64 -7.77 6.94 18.51
C GLY A 64 -8.59 7.98 17.74
N GLY A 65 -9.56 7.46 16.99
CA GLY A 65 -10.49 8.20 16.17
C GLY A 65 -11.03 7.24 15.13
N ASP A 66 -12.33 6.95 15.19
CA ASP A 66 -13.09 6.08 14.29
C ASP A 66 -12.72 6.29 12.81
N THR A 67 -11.71 5.54 12.37
CA THR A 67 -11.25 5.36 11.00
C THR A 67 -10.38 4.11 11.06
N GLY A 68 -11.04 2.95 11.06
CA GLY A 68 -10.35 1.67 10.97
C GLY A 68 -9.36 1.75 9.81
N THR A 69 -8.08 1.58 10.11
CA THR A 69 -7.07 1.34 9.10
C THR A 69 -7.51 0.10 8.34
N VAL A 70 -8.17 0.29 7.21
CA VAL A 70 -8.39 -0.76 6.22
C VAL A 70 -7.00 -1.08 5.69
N ALA A 71 -6.28 -1.95 6.41
CA ALA A 71 -5.18 -2.68 5.81
C ALA A 71 -5.74 -3.24 4.50
N ASP A 72 -5.21 -2.78 3.38
CA ASP A 72 -5.60 -3.26 2.06
C ASP A 72 -5.37 -4.77 2.06
N ALA A 73 -6.45 -5.50 2.28
CA ALA A 73 -6.41 -6.94 2.45
C ALA A 73 -6.28 -7.52 1.04
N SER A 74 -5.04 -7.66 0.60
CA SER A 74 -4.72 -8.37 -0.62
C SER A 74 -5.21 -9.82 -0.54
N LEU A 75 -5.54 -10.41 -1.69
CA LEU A 75 -5.89 -11.82 -1.76
C LEU A 75 -4.62 -12.67 -1.62
N GLU A 76 -4.56 -13.47 -0.57
CA GLU A 76 -3.47 -14.39 -0.29
C GLU A 76 -3.85 -15.83 -0.70
N VAL A 77 -2.90 -16.57 -1.28
CA VAL A 77 -3.06 -18.01 -1.52
C VAL A 77 -2.61 -18.77 -0.28
N VAL A 78 -3.53 -19.47 0.37
CA VAL A 78 -3.27 -20.21 1.62
C VAL A 78 -3.46 -21.70 1.40
N ALA A 79 -2.43 -22.49 1.72
CA ALA A 79 -2.50 -23.95 1.70
C ALA A 79 -2.78 -24.48 3.12
N ILE A 80 -3.82 -25.31 3.27
CA ILE A 80 -4.18 -25.92 4.55
C ILE A 80 -3.89 -27.42 4.48
N PRO A 81 -2.96 -27.95 5.30
CA PRO A 81 -2.73 -29.39 5.40
C PRO A 81 -3.96 -30.15 5.91
N PRO A 82 -4.10 -31.46 5.60
CA PRO A 82 -5.12 -32.30 6.22
C PRO A 82 -5.10 -32.20 7.75
N GLY A 83 -6.29 -32.15 8.35
CA GLY A 83 -6.46 -32.08 9.80
C GLY A 83 -6.24 -30.70 10.43
N ARG A 84 -5.87 -29.67 9.66
CA ARG A 84 -5.77 -28.27 10.13
C ARG A 84 -7.02 -27.50 9.75
N THR A 85 -7.39 -26.53 10.58
CA THR A 85 -8.54 -25.64 10.35
C THR A 85 -8.03 -24.22 10.16
N LEU A 86 -8.50 -23.53 9.13
CA LEU A 86 -8.37 -22.08 9.04
C LEU A 86 -9.51 -21.45 9.83
N MET A 87 -9.14 -20.77 10.91
CA MET A 87 -10.04 -19.97 11.72
C MET A 87 -9.98 -18.53 11.23
N ALA A 88 -11.08 -18.08 10.65
CA ALA A 88 -11.19 -16.76 10.06
C ALA A 88 -11.50 -15.71 11.14
N GLY A 89 -10.88 -14.54 11.00
CA GLY A 89 -11.28 -13.35 11.73
C GLY A 89 -12.63 -12.80 11.26
N GLN A 90 -13.12 -11.80 11.97
CA GLN A 90 -14.33 -11.08 11.57
C GLN A 90 -14.10 -10.35 10.23
N GLY A 91 -15.07 -10.48 9.32
CA GLY A 91 -15.05 -9.80 8.02
C GLY A 91 -14.13 -10.44 6.98
N THR A 92 -13.48 -11.56 7.31
CA THR A 92 -12.64 -12.30 6.36
C THR A 92 -13.49 -12.88 5.25
N GLU A 93 -12.95 -12.89 4.03
CA GLU A 93 -13.53 -13.50 2.84
C GLU A 93 -12.63 -14.64 2.35
N VAL A 94 -13.22 -15.76 1.95
CA VAL A 94 -12.49 -16.94 1.49
C VAL A 94 -13.11 -17.51 0.24
N ILE A 95 -12.28 -17.99 -0.68
CA ILE A 95 -12.69 -18.81 -1.81
C ILE A 95 -11.92 -20.14 -1.77
N VAL A 96 -12.65 -21.26 -1.76
CA VAL A 96 -12.05 -22.59 -1.88
C VAL A 96 -11.68 -22.83 -3.35
N ARG A 97 -10.38 -22.95 -3.65
CA ARG A 97 -9.88 -23.18 -5.01
C ARG A 97 -9.54 -24.64 -5.29
N VAL A 98 -9.05 -25.37 -4.28
CA VAL A 98 -8.67 -26.77 -4.40
C VAL A 98 -9.09 -27.53 -3.14
N GLY A 99 -9.55 -28.76 -3.34
CA GLY A 99 -9.96 -29.69 -2.28
C GLY A 99 -11.43 -29.58 -1.89
N LYS A 100 -11.88 -30.45 -0.98
CA LYS A 100 -13.23 -30.45 -0.42
C LYS A 100 -13.24 -29.80 0.95
N ALA A 101 -13.94 -28.70 1.10
CA ALA A 101 -13.97 -27.92 2.33
C ALA A 101 -15.26 -28.18 3.13
N ILE A 102 -15.13 -28.17 4.45
CA ILE A 102 -16.25 -28.25 5.40
C ILE A 102 -16.27 -26.99 6.25
N ALA A 103 -17.47 -26.44 6.46
CA ALA A 103 -17.69 -25.26 7.29
C ALA A 103 -17.53 -25.59 8.77
N TYR A 104 -16.83 -24.73 9.50
CA TYR A 104 -16.72 -24.76 10.94
C TYR A 104 -17.40 -23.53 11.56
N SER A 105 -18.10 -23.76 12.67
CA SER A 105 -18.57 -22.71 13.57
C SER A 105 -18.53 -23.20 15.02
N SER A 106 -18.19 -22.29 15.93
CA SER A 106 -18.27 -22.52 17.37
C SER A 106 -19.70 -22.35 17.92
N ASP A 107 -20.60 -21.69 17.18
CA ASP A 107 -21.98 -21.43 17.58
C ASP A 107 -23.01 -22.07 16.61
N SER A 108 -24.30 -21.83 16.84
CA SER A 108 -25.39 -22.38 16.02
C SER A 108 -25.51 -21.75 14.63
N ASN A 109 -24.86 -20.60 14.41
CA ASN A 109 -24.91 -19.86 13.16
C ASN A 109 -23.76 -20.31 12.25
N GLY A 110 -23.95 -20.20 10.95
CA GLY A 110 -23.01 -20.61 9.92
C GLY A 110 -22.11 -19.50 9.40
N ILE A 111 -21.43 -19.83 8.31
CA ILE A 111 -20.73 -18.88 7.43
C ILE A 111 -21.65 -18.52 6.26
N SER A 112 -21.45 -17.35 5.66
CA SER A 112 -22.33 -16.86 4.60
C SER A 112 -21.74 -17.16 3.23
N ASP A 113 -22.48 -17.90 2.40
CA ASP A 113 -22.18 -18.04 0.98
C ASP A 113 -22.85 -16.90 0.23
N LEU A 114 -22.05 -15.93 -0.22
CA LEU A 114 -22.55 -14.75 -0.93
C LEU A 114 -22.82 -15.02 -2.41
N THR A 115 -22.36 -16.16 -2.93
CA THR A 115 -22.62 -16.57 -4.32
C THR A 115 -23.99 -17.21 -4.44
N ASP A 116 -24.34 -18.12 -3.54
CA ASP A 116 -25.65 -18.80 -3.54
C ASP A 116 -26.70 -18.12 -2.63
N GLY A 117 -26.28 -17.14 -1.81
CA GLY A 117 -27.18 -16.47 -0.86
C GLY A 117 -27.64 -17.39 0.28
N ALA A 118 -26.78 -18.31 0.71
CA ALA A 118 -27.12 -19.35 1.69
C ALA A 118 -26.25 -19.26 2.96
N GLU A 119 -26.77 -19.80 4.06
CA GLU A 119 -25.99 -20.02 5.28
C GLU A 119 -25.44 -21.45 5.31
N LEU A 120 -24.12 -21.59 5.42
CA LEU A 120 -23.44 -22.87 5.55
C LEU A 120 -23.16 -23.14 7.03
N LYS A 121 -23.97 -24.02 7.64
CA LYS A 121 -23.84 -24.41 9.04
C LYS A 121 -22.63 -25.35 9.26
N LYS A 122 -22.24 -25.52 10.52
CA LYS A 122 -21.17 -26.44 10.91
C LYS A 122 -21.36 -27.83 10.29
N GLY A 123 -20.32 -28.34 9.65
CA GLY A 123 -20.32 -29.66 9.01
C GLY A 123 -20.86 -29.67 7.58
N MET A 124 -21.42 -28.57 7.08
CA MET A 124 -21.83 -28.49 5.68
C MET A 124 -20.63 -28.34 4.74
N ALA A 125 -20.77 -28.87 3.53
CA ALA A 125 -19.79 -28.67 2.48
C ALA A 125 -19.77 -27.20 2.05
N VAL A 126 -18.56 -26.68 1.83
CA VAL A 126 -18.35 -25.35 1.25
C VAL A 126 -18.10 -25.52 -0.25
N PRO A 127 -18.95 -24.95 -1.12
CA PRO A 127 -18.76 -25.04 -2.56
C PRO A 127 -17.45 -24.42 -3.02
N ALA A 128 -16.82 -25.04 -4.02
CA ALA A 128 -15.62 -24.47 -4.64
C ALA A 128 -15.98 -23.22 -5.45
N ASN A 129 -15.07 -22.24 -5.50
CA ASN A 129 -15.21 -20.99 -6.25
C ASN A 129 -16.31 -20.03 -5.79
N HIS A 130 -16.95 -20.28 -4.65
CA HIS A 130 -17.91 -19.35 -4.05
C HIS A 130 -17.21 -18.33 -3.16
N LEU A 131 -17.77 -17.13 -3.08
CA LEU A 131 -17.32 -16.10 -2.16
C LEU A 131 -17.95 -16.35 -0.78
N ILE A 132 -17.12 -16.78 0.16
CA ILE A 132 -17.55 -17.11 1.52
C ILE A 132 -17.16 -15.97 2.46
N LEU A 133 -18.16 -15.39 3.12
CA LEU A 133 -17.98 -14.34 4.13
C LEU A 133 -18.04 -14.93 5.54
N PHE A 134 -17.16 -14.44 6.41
CA PHE A 134 -17.12 -14.77 7.83
C PHE A 134 -17.57 -13.55 8.67
N PRO A 135 -18.88 -13.41 8.96
CA PRO A 135 -19.40 -12.21 9.63
C PRO A 135 -18.80 -11.90 11.02
N ARG A 136 -18.32 -12.93 11.72
CA ARG A 136 -17.76 -12.85 13.09
C ARG A 136 -16.69 -13.92 13.26
N GLY A 137 -15.82 -13.75 14.26
CA GLY A 137 -14.83 -14.76 14.65
C GLY A 137 -15.45 -16.04 15.22
N GLY A 138 -14.61 -17.06 15.44
CA GLY A 138 -15.06 -18.40 15.88
C GLY A 138 -15.57 -19.30 14.75
N ARG A 139 -15.34 -18.90 13.51
CA ARG A 139 -15.77 -19.59 12.29
C ARG A 139 -14.57 -19.92 11.43
N GLY A 140 -14.70 -20.95 10.61
CA GLY A 140 -13.56 -21.42 9.84
C GLY A 140 -13.93 -22.39 8.73
N ILE A 141 -12.89 -22.86 8.04
CA ILE A 141 -12.96 -23.92 7.04
C ILE A 141 -11.89 -24.94 7.36
N LEU A 142 -12.27 -26.22 7.28
CA LEU A 142 -11.35 -27.34 7.39
C LEU A 142 -11.46 -28.26 6.16
N PRO A 143 -10.40 -29.00 5.82
CA PRO A 143 -10.47 -30.08 4.85
C PRO A 143 -11.52 -31.12 5.28
N ASP A 144 -12.29 -31.65 4.33
CA ASP A 144 -13.14 -32.83 4.53
C ASP A 144 -12.31 -33.97 5.16
N PRO A 145 -12.72 -34.52 6.32
CA PRO A 145 -11.97 -35.58 7.01
C PRO A 145 -11.74 -36.84 6.16
N SER A 146 -12.56 -37.05 5.13
CA SER A 146 -12.46 -38.20 4.23
C SER A 146 -11.38 -38.04 3.16
N GLN A 147 -10.84 -36.82 2.97
CA GLN A 147 -9.83 -36.55 1.95
C GLN A 147 -8.42 -36.60 2.55
N LYS A 148 -7.45 -37.09 1.76
CA LYS A 148 -6.04 -37.17 2.17
C LYS A 148 -5.21 -35.94 1.76
N ASN A 149 -5.76 -35.10 0.88
CA ASN A 149 -5.12 -33.89 0.38
C ASN A 149 -5.53 -32.66 1.19
N GLY A 150 -4.72 -31.61 1.15
CA GLY A 150 -5.05 -30.34 1.80
C GLY A 150 -6.09 -29.52 1.02
N LEU A 151 -6.35 -28.29 1.51
CA LEU A 151 -7.07 -27.26 0.78
C LEU A 151 -6.09 -26.23 0.21
N THR A 152 -6.47 -25.62 -0.90
CA THR A 152 -5.91 -24.34 -1.33
C THR A 152 -7.02 -23.31 -1.37
N LEU A 153 -6.82 -22.21 -0.66
CA LEU A 153 -7.78 -21.13 -0.50
C LEU A 153 -7.22 -19.83 -1.05
N LEU A 154 -8.11 -18.95 -1.52
CA LEU A 154 -7.83 -17.51 -1.60
C LEU A 154 -8.46 -16.86 -0.39
N VAL A 155 -7.68 -16.09 0.36
CA VAL A 155 -8.12 -15.47 1.61
C VAL A 155 -7.88 -13.98 1.53
N ARG A 156 -8.90 -13.20 1.87
CA ARG A 156 -8.80 -11.76 2.15
C ARG A 156 -9.18 -11.52 3.59
N GLY A 157 -8.27 -10.96 4.37
CA GLY A 157 -8.48 -10.62 5.78
C GLY A 157 -7.73 -11.53 6.74
N SER A 158 -7.98 -11.34 8.03
CA SER A 158 -7.22 -12.02 9.08
C SER A 158 -7.63 -13.49 9.26
N TYR A 159 -6.65 -14.35 9.55
CA TYR A 159 -6.90 -15.76 9.83
C TYR A 159 -5.81 -16.36 10.74
N THR A 160 -6.10 -17.51 11.33
CA THR A 160 -5.12 -18.35 12.03
C THR A 160 -5.29 -19.80 11.60
N LEU A 161 -4.20 -20.59 11.65
CA LEU A 161 -4.23 -22.02 11.38
C LEU A 161 -4.10 -22.80 12.69
N GLN A 162 -5.07 -23.67 12.97
CA GLN A 162 -5.13 -24.52 14.16
C GLN A 162 -5.13 -26.00 13.80
#